data_AF-C6L1I0-F1
#
_entry.id   AF-C6L1I0-F1
#
_cell.length_a   1.000
_cell.length_b   1.000
_cell.length_c   1.000
_cell.angle_alpha   90.00
_cell.angle_beta   90.00
_cell.angle_gamma   90.00
#
_symmetry.space_group_name_H-M   'P 1'
#
loop_
_entity.id
_entity.type
_entity.pdbx_description
1 polymer ?
#
loop_
_entity_poly.entity_id
_entity_poly.type
_entity_poly.pdbx_seq_one_letter_code
_entity_poly.pdbx_strand_id
1 'polypeptide(L)'
;MDQAFASKSSSRLVREMKRYRPERIWALTEEDQATLEALIAESGGLQKPAGEDPIAEALRQEAGNVARAVLERKSALIKPRPGQAAFRKAAIERHGGRCVFTRTRVPEALEAAHVIPHTGAQQFERPENSLLLRRDVHALFDLFLLSIDPDTAEIRVFPRLVNSLYAKLEGRVVEHQLSDAALNFHFQEFLKGAQF
;
A
#
# COMPACT_ATOMS: atom_id res chain seq x y z
N MET A 1 -24.02 24.26 31.81
CA MET A 1 -24.40 23.82 30.45
C MET A 1 -23.07 23.68 29.73
N ASP A 2 -22.56 22.49 29.43
CA ASP A 2 -23.25 21.40 28.73
C ASP A 2 -22.84 20.00 29.20
N GLN A 3 -23.86 19.17 29.40
CA GLN A 3 -23.76 17.72 29.40
C GLN A 3 -23.88 17.24 27.96
N ALA A 4 -22.84 16.65 27.39
CA ALA A 4 -22.95 15.62 26.36
C ALA A 4 -21.55 15.11 25.99
N PHE A 5 -21.05 14.11 26.73
CA PHE A 5 -20.24 13.01 26.18
C PHE A 5 -20.16 11.92 27.26
N ALA A 6 -21.33 11.45 27.69
CA ALA A 6 -21.45 10.20 28.42
C ALA A 6 -21.44 9.05 27.39
N SER A 7 -20.28 8.43 27.18
CA SER A 7 -20.20 7.09 26.61
C SER A 7 -19.29 6.25 27.51
N LYS A 8 -19.91 5.27 28.18
CA LYS A 8 -19.24 4.27 29.01
C LYS A 8 -18.79 3.11 28.12
N SER A 9 -17.49 2.80 28.16
CA SER A 9 -16.85 1.48 28.28
C SER A 9 -15.47 1.56 27.61
N SER A 10 -14.38 0.93 28.02
CA SER A 10 -13.97 0.32 29.27
C SER A 10 -12.53 -0.11 29.04
N SER A 11 -11.58 0.49 29.74
CA SER A 11 -10.37 -0.26 30.04
C SER A 11 -9.79 0.27 31.33
N ARG A 12 -9.39 -0.67 32.20
CA ARG A 12 -8.69 -0.38 33.45
C ARG A 12 -7.42 0.44 33.15
N LEU A 13 -6.81 0.18 31.98
CA LEU A 13 -5.68 0.90 31.41
C LEU A 13 -5.96 2.38 31.13
N VAL A 14 -7.03 2.73 30.40
CA VAL A 14 -7.35 4.15 30.10
C VAL A 14 -7.70 4.90 31.39
N ARG A 15 -8.27 4.21 32.38
CA ARG A 15 -8.56 4.79 33.70
C ARG A 15 -7.29 5.00 34.54
N GLU A 16 -6.29 4.13 34.43
CA GLU A 16 -5.00 4.32 35.11
C GLU A 16 -4.08 5.34 34.41
N MET A 17 -4.04 5.35 33.08
CA MET A 17 -3.32 6.39 32.34
C MET A 17 -3.86 7.80 32.64
N LYS A 18 -5.20 7.93 32.78
CA LYS A 18 -5.81 9.21 33.18
C LYS A 18 -5.49 9.59 34.63
N ARG A 19 -5.21 8.61 35.50
CA ARG A 19 -4.77 8.84 36.89
C ARG A 19 -3.31 9.30 36.96
N TYR A 20 -2.52 8.94 35.96
CA TYR A 20 -1.12 9.34 35.77
C TYR A 20 -0.98 10.45 34.72
N ARG A 21 -1.84 11.48 34.78
CA ARG A 21 -1.57 12.76 34.11
C ARG A 21 -0.77 13.62 35.09
N PRO A 22 0.57 13.69 34.99
CA PRO A 22 1.29 14.65 35.81
C PRO A 22 0.85 16.06 35.43
N GLU A 23 0.60 16.91 36.42
CA GLU A 23 0.16 18.31 36.26
C GLU A 23 1.23 19.21 35.58
N ARG A 24 2.36 18.65 35.17
CA ARG A 24 3.44 19.35 34.48
C ARG A 24 3.71 18.64 33.16
N ILE A 25 3.18 19.20 32.08
CA ILE A 25 3.87 19.14 30.79
C ILE A 25 5.19 19.87 31.05
N TRP A 26 6.30 19.15 31.19
CA TRP A 26 7.60 19.81 31.29
C TRP A 26 7.86 20.47 29.93
N ALA A 27 7.80 21.80 29.90
CA ALA A 27 8.39 22.55 28.82
C ALA A 27 9.90 22.28 28.89
N LEU A 28 10.45 21.72 27.81
CA LEU A 28 11.90 21.57 27.68
C LEU A 28 12.51 22.95 27.86
N THR A 29 13.45 23.07 28.79
CA THR A 29 14.22 24.30 28.93
C THR A 29 15.16 24.45 27.74
N GLU A 30 15.70 25.64 27.51
CA GLU A 30 16.68 25.86 26.43
C GLU A 30 17.92 24.95 26.59
N GLU A 31 18.29 24.62 27.83
CA GLU A 31 19.39 23.73 28.16
C GLU A 31 19.05 22.26 27.87
N ASP A 32 17.82 21.83 28.16
CA ASP A 32 17.32 20.50 27.77
C ASP A 32 17.23 20.37 26.24
N GLN A 33 16.83 21.44 25.56
CA GLN A 33 16.73 21.49 24.11
C GLN A 33 18.12 21.39 23.46
N ALA A 34 19.11 22.14 23.98
CA ALA A 34 20.49 22.05 23.51
C ALA A 34 21.10 20.66 23.75
N THR A 35 20.80 20.05 24.91
CA THR A 35 21.26 18.69 25.24
C THR A 35 20.64 17.65 24.31
N LEU A 36 19.34 17.78 24.02
CA LEU A 36 18.64 16.92 23.07
C LEU A 36 19.19 17.06 21.65
N GLU A 37 19.46 18.29 21.20
CA GLU A 37 20.07 18.58 19.89
C GLU A 37 21.48 17.97 19.78
N ALA A 38 22.29 18.07 20.84
CA ALA A 38 23.62 17.47 20.89
C ALA A 38 23.56 15.93 20.81
N LEU A 39 22.62 15.31 21.55
CA LEU A 39 22.41 13.85 21.52
C LEU A 39 21.90 13.37 20.15
N ILE A 40 21.02 14.13 19.50
CA ILE A 40 20.55 13.86 18.14
C ILE A 40 21.73 13.95 17.16
N ALA A 41 22.59 14.96 17.28
CA ALA A 41 23.76 15.12 16.42
C ALA A 41 24.79 13.99 16.60
N GLU A 42 25.06 13.60 17.84
CA GLU A 42 25.99 12.50 18.17
C GLU A 42 25.47 11.13 17.72
N SER A 43 24.15 10.90 17.87
CA SER A 43 23.50 9.64 17.46
C SER A 43 23.15 9.60 15.97
N GLY A 44 23.39 10.68 15.22
CA GLY A 44 23.07 10.80 13.79
C GLY A 44 21.59 11.05 13.47
N GLY A 45 20.75 11.30 14.47
CA GLY A 45 19.33 11.62 14.36
C GLY A 45 18.46 10.57 13.65
N LEU A 46 17.23 10.96 13.29
CA LEU A 46 16.43 10.21 12.32
C LEU A 46 17.12 10.34 10.96
N GLN A 47 18.01 9.42 10.64
CA GLN A 47 18.59 9.35 9.31
C GLN A 47 17.45 9.13 8.31
N LYS A 48 17.36 9.99 7.28
CA LYS A 48 16.57 9.67 6.09
C LYS A 48 17.05 8.29 5.61
N PRO A 49 16.17 7.31 5.39
CA PRO A 49 16.60 6.01 4.91
C PRO A 49 17.41 6.23 3.63
N ALA A 50 18.65 5.74 3.63
CA ALA A 50 19.52 5.84 2.46
C ALA A 50 18.86 5.08 1.30
N GLY A 51 18.47 5.81 0.24
CA GLY A 51 17.72 5.27 -0.89
C GLY A 51 16.21 5.43 -0.72
N GLU A 52 15.71 6.65 -0.93
CA GLU A 52 14.27 6.91 -0.97
C GLU A 52 13.66 6.15 -2.15
N ASP A 53 12.66 5.29 -1.89
CA ASP A 53 11.95 4.52 -2.93
C ASP A 53 11.45 5.50 -4.02
N PRO A 54 11.94 5.40 -5.26
CA PRO A 54 11.56 6.32 -6.33
C PRO A 54 10.05 6.31 -6.62
N ILE A 55 9.36 5.22 -6.29
CA ILE A 55 7.91 5.12 -6.36
C ILE A 55 7.25 5.94 -5.24
N ALA A 56 7.80 5.89 -4.01
CA ALA A 56 7.30 6.68 -2.89
C ALA A 56 7.38 8.19 -3.15
N GLU A 57 8.48 8.65 -3.73
CA GLU A 57 8.64 10.07 -4.09
C GLU A 57 7.68 10.46 -5.22
N ALA A 58 7.57 9.64 -6.27
CA ALA A 58 6.64 9.89 -7.37
C ALA A 58 5.18 9.93 -6.90
N LEU A 59 4.78 9.05 -5.98
CA LEU A 59 3.44 9.06 -5.38
C LEU A 59 3.14 10.40 -4.68
N ARG A 60 4.12 10.99 -3.97
CA ARG A 60 3.95 12.30 -3.32
C ARG A 60 3.81 13.42 -4.34
N GLN A 61 4.64 13.42 -5.38
CA GLN A 61 4.65 14.45 -6.41
C GLN A 61 3.42 14.39 -7.33
N GLU A 62 2.90 13.19 -7.60
CA GLU A 62 1.84 12.95 -8.57
C GLU A 62 0.49 12.53 -7.97
N ALA A 63 0.27 12.74 -6.67
CA ALA A 63 -0.92 12.27 -5.95
C ALA A 63 -2.25 12.61 -6.65
N GLY A 64 -2.39 13.83 -7.19
CA GLY A 64 -3.59 14.26 -7.93
C GLY A 64 -3.79 13.51 -9.26
N ASN A 65 -2.70 13.29 -10.01
CA ASN A 65 -2.74 12.54 -11.27
C ASN A 65 -3.04 11.06 -11.01
N VAL A 66 -2.44 10.48 -9.97
CA VAL A 66 -2.67 9.09 -9.56
C VAL A 66 -4.14 8.90 -9.18
N ALA A 67 -4.71 9.79 -8.37
CA ALA A 67 -6.12 9.71 -7.98
C ALA A 67 -7.06 9.74 -9.20
N ARG A 68 -6.79 10.63 -10.17
CA ARG A 68 -7.53 10.66 -11.44
C ARG A 68 -7.37 9.37 -12.22
N ALA A 69 -6.15 8.87 -12.37
CA ALA A 69 -5.86 7.64 -13.12
C ALA A 69 -6.49 6.40 -12.47
N VAL A 70 -6.59 6.35 -11.14
CA VAL A 70 -7.34 5.32 -10.41
C VAL A 70 -8.82 5.35 -10.79
N LEU A 71 -9.44 6.54 -10.84
CA LEU A 71 -10.84 6.67 -11.22
C LEU A 71 -11.08 6.25 -12.68
N GLU A 72 -10.21 6.68 -13.59
CA GLU A 72 -10.27 6.28 -15.01
C GLU A 72 -10.13 4.76 -15.18
N ARG A 73 -9.20 4.13 -14.44
CA ARG A 73 -9.02 2.66 -14.41
C ARG A 73 -10.30 1.95 -13.95
N LYS A 74 -10.95 2.42 -12.87
CA LYS A 74 -12.24 1.87 -12.39
C LYS A 74 -13.36 1.97 -13.42
N SER A 75 -13.32 3.00 -14.27
CA SER A 75 -14.29 3.19 -15.37
C SER A 75 -14.01 2.34 -16.63
N ALA A 76 -13.00 1.47 -16.61
CA ALA A 76 -12.59 0.58 -17.70
C ALA A 76 -12.16 1.27 -19.00
N LEU A 77 -11.81 2.56 -18.97
CA LEU A 77 -11.22 3.27 -20.11
C LEU A 77 -9.73 2.90 -20.27
N ILE A 78 -9.46 1.70 -20.77
CA ILE A 78 -8.08 1.23 -20.99
C ILE A 78 -7.57 1.81 -22.31
N LYS A 79 -6.68 2.80 -22.21
CA LYS A 79 -5.95 3.33 -23.36
C LYS A 79 -4.71 2.45 -23.65
N PRO A 80 -4.42 2.13 -24.93
CA PRO A 80 -3.16 1.50 -25.29
C PRO A 80 -2.00 2.44 -24.97
N ARG A 81 -0.90 1.91 -24.44
CA ARG A 81 0.24 2.67 -23.92
C ARG A 81 1.56 2.22 -24.59
N PRO A 82 2.42 3.14 -25.05
CA PRO A 82 3.77 2.82 -25.49
C PRO A 82 4.58 2.17 -24.36
N GLY A 83 5.47 1.22 -24.66
CA GLY A 83 6.36 0.58 -23.66
C GLY A 83 5.79 -0.66 -22.94
N GLN A 84 4.51 -0.98 -23.14
CA GLN A 84 3.84 -2.12 -22.50
C GLN A 84 4.53 -3.46 -22.74
N ALA A 85 5.16 -3.65 -23.91
CA ALA A 85 5.90 -4.88 -24.24
C ALA A 85 7.16 -5.07 -23.38
N ALA A 86 7.95 -4.01 -23.19
CA ALA A 86 9.16 -4.05 -22.36
C ALA A 86 8.80 -4.24 -20.88
N PHE A 87 7.79 -3.53 -20.39
CA PHE A 87 7.26 -3.68 -19.04
C PHE A 87 6.77 -5.12 -18.79
N ARG A 88 6.01 -5.68 -19.74
CA ARG A 88 5.53 -7.07 -19.65
C ARG A 88 6.68 -8.06 -19.59
N LYS A 89 7.72 -7.88 -20.40
CA LYS A 89 8.90 -8.76 -20.38
C LYS A 89 9.59 -8.72 -19.01
N ALA A 90 9.82 -7.52 -18.47
CA ALA A 90 10.44 -7.36 -17.15
C ALA A 90 9.59 -8.00 -16.03
N ALA A 91 8.27 -7.86 -16.07
CA ALA A 91 7.38 -8.51 -15.11
C ALA A 91 7.42 -10.05 -15.21
N ILE A 92 7.49 -10.60 -16.43
CA ILE A 92 7.62 -12.05 -16.64
C ILE A 92 8.93 -12.57 -16.05
N GLU A 93 10.05 -11.88 -16.30
CA GLU A 93 11.37 -12.25 -15.78
C GLU A 93 11.41 -12.17 -14.25
N ARG A 94 10.89 -11.08 -13.66
CA ARG A 94 10.83 -10.88 -12.22
C ARG A 94 10.03 -11.96 -11.49
N HIS A 95 8.89 -12.36 -12.06
CA HIS A 95 7.96 -13.31 -11.44
C HIS A 95 8.12 -14.75 -11.93
N GLY A 96 9.16 -15.05 -12.71
CA GLY A 96 9.46 -16.40 -13.20
C GLY A 96 8.36 -16.99 -14.09
N GLY A 97 7.65 -16.14 -14.86
CA GLY A 97 6.57 -16.53 -15.76
C GLY A 97 5.36 -17.16 -15.06
N ARG A 98 5.13 -16.79 -13.79
CA ARG A 98 4.08 -17.35 -12.94
C ARG A 98 3.16 -16.24 -12.41
N CYS A 99 1.86 -16.49 -12.40
CA CYS A 99 0.91 -15.64 -11.69
C CYS A 99 1.24 -15.62 -10.18
N VAL A 100 1.37 -14.43 -9.60
CA VAL A 100 1.69 -14.25 -8.18
C VAL A 100 0.61 -14.88 -7.28
N PHE A 101 -0.67 -14.72 -7.64
CA PHE A 101 -1.81 -15.19 -6.83
C PHE A 101 -2.13 -16.68 -7.05
N THR A 102 -2.29 -17.09 -8.30
CA THR A 102 -2.83 -18.43 -8.65
C THR A 102 -1.75 -19.44 -9.01
N ARG A 103 -0.50 -19.00 -9.15
CA ARG A 103 0.65 -19.81 -9.57
C ARG A 103 0.59 -20.38 -10.99
N THR A 104 -0.41 -20.02 -11.80
CA THR A 104 -0.49 -20.46 -13.20
C THR A 104 0.72 -19.99 -14.01
N ARG A 105 1.18 -20.82 -14.95
CA ARG A 105 2.32 -20.55 -15.85
C ARG A 105 1.91 -20.42 -17.31
N VAL A 106 0.60 -20.44 -17.61
CA VAL A 106 0.07 -20.35 -18.98
C VAL A 106 0.28 -18.93 -19.51
N PRO A 107 1.23 -18.67 -20.42
CA PRO A 107 1.63 -17.31 -20.78
C PRO A 107 0.51 -16.47 -21.38
N GLU A 108 -0.40 -17.11 -22.12
CA GLU A 108 -1.56 -16.50 -22.78
C GLU A 108 -2.59 -15.98 -21.76
N ALA A 109 -2.62 -16.57 -20.57
CA ALA A 109 -3.52 -16.16 -19.49
C ALA A 109 -2.90 -15.08 -18.58
N LEU A 110 -1.61 -14.76 -18.76
CA LEU A 110 -0.86 -13.85 -17.91
C LEU A 110 -0.81 -12.43 -18.48
N GLU A 111 -0.89 -11.45 -17.59
CA GLU A 111 -0.79 -10.03 -17.86
C GLU A 111 0.09 -9.35 -16.81
N ALA A 112 0.81 -8.31 -17.23
CA ALA A 112 1.58 -7.46 -16.33
C ALA A 112 0.69 -6.35 -15.80
N ALA A 113 0.38 -6.43 -14.51
CA ALA A 113 -0.45 -5.49 -13.77
C ALA A 113 0.42 -4.38 -13.17
N HIS A 114 0.00 -3.14 -13.37
CA HIS A 114 0.58 -2.00 -12.68
C HIS A 114 -0.16 -1.80 -11.36
N VAL A 115 0.55 -1.83 -10.24
CA VAL A 115 -0.07 -1.61 -8.93
C VAL A 115 -0.56 -0.16 -8.83
N ILE A 116 0.35 0.79 -9.00
CA ILE A 116 0.03 2.22 -9.17
C ILE A 116 -0.24 2.49 -10.66
N PRO A 117 -1.36 3.14 -11.02
CA PRO A 117 -1.63 3.50 -12.40
C PRO A 117 -0.55 4.35 -13.05
N HIS A 118 -0.39 4.17 -14.35
CA HIS A 118 0.42 5.05 -15.17
C HIS A 118 -0.19 6.45 -15.21
N THR A 119 0.59 7.46 -14.84
CA THR A 119 0.22 8.88 -14.92
C THR A 119 1.06 9.66 -15.94
N GLY A 120 2.04 9.02 -16.58
CA GLY A 120 3.09 9.66 -17.35
C GLY A 120 4.45 9.71 -16.63
N ALA A 121 4.47 9.47 -15.32
CA ALA A 121 5.69 9.34 -14.53
C ALA A 121 6.50 8.10 -14.94
N GLN A 122 7.79 8.27 -15.27
CA GLN A 122 8.66 7.12 -15.57
C GLN A 122 8.89 6.21 -14.35
N GLN A 123 8.72 6.75 -13.14
CA GLN A 123 8.89 6.03 -11.89
C GLN A 123 7.84 4.91 -11.73
N PHE A 124 6.65 5.07 -12.30
CA PHE A 124 5.59 4.05 -12.25
C PHE A 124 5.74 2.96 -13.33
N GLU A 125 6.63 3.14 -14.31
CA GLU A 125 6.98 2.13 -15.31
C GLU A 125 8.06 1.15 -14.83
N ARG A 126 8.49 1.29 -13.56
CA ARG A 126 9.49 0.44 -12.95
C ARG A 126 8.94 -0.97 -12.68
N PRO A 127 9.75 -2.03 -12.83
CA PRO A 127 9.33 -3.40 -12.53
C PRO A 127 8.88 -3.61 -11.07
N GLU A 128 9.35 -2.79 -10.13
CA GLU A 128 8.95 -2.80 -8.72
C GLU A 128 7.47 -2.41 -8.52
N ASN A 129 6.84 -1.78 -9.52
CA ASN A 129 5.41 -1.46 -9.56
C ASN A 129 4.59 -2.53 -10.32
N SER A 130 5.20 -3.69 -10.64
CA SER A 130 4.60 -4.71 -11.51
C SER A 130 4.29 -6.02 -10.77
N LEU A 131 3.09 -6.56 -11.01
CA LEU A 131 2.74 -7.95 -10.72
C LEU A 131 2.47 -8.70 -12.01
N LEU A 132 2.84 -9.98 -12.07
CA LEU A 132 2.36 -10.86 -13.12
C LEU A 132 1.12 -11.60 -12.62
N LEU A 133 -0.03 -11.34 -13.25
CA LEU A 133 -1.33 -11.83 -12.79
C LEU A 133 -2.07 -12.54 -13.91
N ARG A 134 -2.94 -13.49 -13.54
CA ARG A 134 -3.93 -14.06 -14.46
C ARG A 134 -4.95 -12.97 -14.82
N ARG A 135 -5.40 -12.88 -16.08
CA ARG A 135 -6.27 -11.79 -16.58
C ARG A 135 -7.49 -11.46 -15.69
N ASP A 136 -8.18 -12.47 -15.17
CA ASP A 136 -9.32 -12.28 -14.27
C ASP A 136 -8.92 -11.71 -12.90
N VAL A 137 -7.84 -12.24 -12.32
CA VAL A 137 -7.26 -11.76 -11.06
C VAL A 137 -6.72 -10.34 -11.23
N HIS A 138 -6.11 -10.04 -12.37
CA HIS A 138 -5.66 -8.69 -12.71
C HIS A 138 -6.83 -7.70 -12.71
N ALA A 139 -7.93 -8.03 -13.38
CA ALA A 139 -9.12 -7.18 -13.38
C ALA A 139 -9.68 -6.96 -11.95
N LEU A 140 -9.71 -7.99 -11.12
CA LEU A 140 -10.15 -7.86 -9.72
C LEU A 140 -9.18 -7.04 -8.87
N PHE A 141 -7.89 -7.17 -9.10
CA PHE A 141 -6.85 -6.39 -8.43
C PHE A 141 -6.96 -4.91 -8.80
N ASP A 142 -7.10 -4.59 -10.09
CA ASP A 142 -7.30 -3.22 -10.59
C ASP A 142 -8.57 -2.54 -10.02
N LEU A 143 -9.59 -3.33 -9.68
CA LEU A 143 -10.82 -2.89 -9.03
C LEU A 143 -10.71 -2.82 -7.50
N PHE A 144 -9.55 -3.14 -6.93
CA PHE A 144 -9.33 -3.27 -5.50
C PHE A 144 -10.27 -4.28 -4.81
N LEU A 145 -10.65 -5.35 -5.50
CA LEU A 145 -11.42 -6.47 -4.95
C LEU A 145 -10.53 -7.61 -4.43
N LEU A 146 -9.25 -7.56 -4.76
CA LEU A 146 -8.19 -8.43 -4.24
C LEU A 146 -7.00 -7.54 -3.90
N SER A 147 -6.33 -7.79 -2.77
CA SER A 147 -5.07 -7.13 -2.43
C SER A 147 -4.11 -8.11 -1.77
N ILE A 148 -2.88 -7.66 -1.50
CA ILE A 148 -1.93 -8.34 -0.62
C ILE A 148 -1.81 -7.47 0.64
N ASP A 149 -1.77 -8.11 1.80
CA ASP A 149 -1.50 -7.47 3.08
C ASP A 149 0.01 -7.19 3.20
N PRO A 150 0.42 -5.93 3.47
CA PRO A 150 1.84 -5.56 3.51
C PRO A 150 2.61 -6.18 4.68
N ASP A 151 1.94 -6.53 5.79
CA ASP A 151 2.59 -7.03 6.99
C ASP A 151 2.77 -8.56 6.93
N THR A 152 1.79 -9.26 6.35
CA THR A 152 1.76 -10.73 6.32
C THR A 152 2.07 -11.33 4.95
N ALA A 153 2.09 -10.51 3.89
CA ALA A 153 2.14 -10.94 2.49
C ALA A 153 1.00 -11.92 2.10
N GLU A 154 -0.10 -11.93 2.87
CA GLU A 154 -1.27 -12.75 2.59
C GLU A 154 -2.20 -12.06 1.59
N ILE A 155 -2.81 -12.85 0.71
CA ILE A 155 -3.88 -12.36 -0.16
C ILE A 155 -5.12 -12.05 0.68
N ARG A 156 -5.68 -10.86 0.47
CA ARG A 156 -6.94 -10.40 1.04
C ARG A 156 -8.00 -10.30 -0.06
N VAL A 157 -9.15 -10.91 0.20
CA VAL A 157 -10.29 -11.00 -0.71
C VAL A 157 -11.42 -10.13 -0.18
N PHE A 158 -11.98 -9.31 -1.06
CA PHE A 158 -13.09 -8.44 -0.70
C PHE A 158 -14.33 -9.26 -0.29
N PRO A 159 -15.12 -8.85 0.73
CA PRO A 159 -16.27 -9.62 1.22
C PRO A 159 -17.28 -10.05 0.15
N ARG A 160 -17.49 -9.20 -0.86
CA ARG A 160 -18.36 -9.48 -2.02
C ARG A 160 -17.96 -10.74 -2.80
N LEU A 161 -16.70 -11.16 -2.73
CA LEU A 161 -16.16 -12.31 -3.45
C LEU A 161 -16.11 -13.60 -2.61
N VAL A 162 -16.56 -13.58 -1.34
CA VAL A 162 -16.51 -14.74 -0.44
C VAL A 162 -17.30 -15.95 -0.97
N ASN A 163 -18.39 -15.72 -1.71
CA ASN A 163 -19.20 -16.78 -2.32
C ASN A 163 -18.78 -17.11 -3.76
N SER A 164 -17.53 -16.83 -4.12
CA SER A 164 -16.98 -17.06 -5.46
C SER A 164 -15.78 -18.00 -5.44
N LEU A 165 -15.31 -18.41 -6.61
CA LEU A 165 -14.08 -19.20 -6.75
C LEU A 165 -12.83 -18.48 -6.21
N TYR A 166 -12.86 -17.15 -6.08
CA TYR A 166 -11.74 -16.34 -5.61
C TYR A 166 -11.57 -16.40 -4.09
N ALA A 167 -12.59 -16.81 -3.33
CA ALA A 167 -12.51 -16.96 -1.88
C ALA A 167 -11.40 -17.94 -1.45
N LYS A 168 -11.06 -18.91 -2.31
CA LYS A 168 -9.97 -19.87 -2.08
C LYS A 168 -8.58 -19.22 -2.05
N LEU A 169 -8.46 -17.96 -2.49
CA LEU A 169 -7.21 -17.21 -2.49
C LEU A 169 -6.92 -16.55 -1.14
N GLU A 170 -7.95 -16.30 -0.32
CA GLU A 170 -7.82 -15.66 1.00
C GLU A 170 -6.77 -16.35 1.87
N GLY A 171 -5.92 -15.54 2.53
CA GLY A 171 -4.92 -16.01 3.50
C GLY A 171 -3.72 -16.73 2.87
N ARG A 172 -3.64 -16.82 1.54
CA ARG A 172 -2.45 -17.42 0.89
C ARG A 172 -1.30 -16.41 0.89
N VAL A 173 -0.16 -16.84 1.42
CA VAL A 173 1.08 -16.06 1.35
C VAL A 173 1.66 -16.08 -0.06
N VAL A 174 2.09 -14.92 -0.56
CA VAL A 174 2.67 -14.74 -1.89
C VAL A 174 3.99 -13.99 -1.86
N GLU A 175 4.90 -14.38 -2.76
CA GLU A 175 6.10 -13.61 -3.07
C GLU A 175 5.75 -12.60 -4.17
N HIS A 176 5.65 -11.32 -3.80
CA HIS A 176 5.15 -10.27 -4.70
C HIS A 176 6.24 -9.34 -5.24
N GLN A 177 7.43 -9.27 -4.61
CA GLN A 177 8.58 -8.46 -5.05
C GLN A 177 8.23 -7.01 -5.44
N LEU A 178 7.20 -6.42 -4.82
CA LEU A 178 6.79 -5.03 -5.05
C LEU A 178 7.57 -4.09 -4.16
N SER A 179 7.60 -2.81 -4.53
CA SER A 179 7.99 -1.79 -3.57
C SER A 179 6.94 -1.64 -2.46
N ASP A 180 7.42 -1.35 -1.25
CA ASP A 180 6.55 -1.14 -0.09
C ASP A 180 5.55 0.00 -0.34
N ALA A 181 5.99 1.06 -1.03
CA ALA A 181 5.13 2.19 -1.36
C ALA A 181 3.97 1.79 -2.30
N ALA A 182 4.26 0.97 -3.33
CA ALA A 182 3.24 0.49 -4.25
C ALA A 182 2.24 -0.44 -3.56
N LEU A 183 2.74 -1.38 -2.74
CA LEU A 183 1.89 -2.32 -2.02
C LEU A 183 1.00 -1.59 -1.00
N ASN A 184 1.58 -0.68 -0.20
CA ASN A 184 0.83 0.10 0.77
C ASN A 184 -0.24 0.98 0.09
N PHE A 185 0.10 1.64 -1.01
CA PHE A 185 -0.88 2.42 -1.78
C PHE A 185 -2.09 1.56 -2.18
N HIS A 186 -1.84 0.39 -2.77
CA HIS A 186 -2.90 -0.50 -3.22
C HIS A 186 -3.75 -1.02 -2.06
N PHE A 187 -3.10 -1.43 -0.96
CA PHE A 187 -3.81 -1.94 0.20
C PHE A 187 -4.70 -0.88 0.85
N GLN A 188 -4.28 0.38 0.89
CA GLN A 188 -5.11 1.48 1.38
C GLN A 188 -6.34 1.71 0.48
N GLU A 189 -6.20 1.64 -0.84
CA GLU A 189 -7.34 1.72 -1.76
C GLU A 189 -8.32 0.54 -1.59
N PHE A 190 -7.81 -0.67 -1.34
CA PHE A 190 -8.61 -1.84 -0.98
C PHE A 190 -9.41 -1.61 0.31
N LEU A 191 -8.77 -1.09 1.36
CA LEU A 191 -9.44 -0.80 2.64
C LEU A 191 -10.53 0.27 2.50
N LYS A 192 -10.31 1.31 1.69
CA LYS A 192 -11.33 2.34 1.41
C LYS A 192 -12.56 1.74 0.74
N GLY A 193 -12.37 0.78 -0.16
CA GLY A 193 -13.46 0.05 -0.79
C GLY A 193 -14.26 -0.79 0.22
N ALA A 194 -13.57 -1.44 1.17
CA ALA A 194 -14.15 -2.43 2.08
C ALA A 194 -15.00 -1.84 3.21
N GLN A 195 -15.07 -0.51 3.32
CA GLN A 195 -15.86 0.20 4.32
C GLN A 195 -17.35 0.36 3.94
N PHE A 196 -17.79 -0.25 2.83
CA PHE A 196 -19.18 -0.20 2.35
C PHE A 196 -19.79 -1.60 2.17
#